data_AF-A0A350YH76-F1
#
_entry.id   AF-A0A350YH76-F1
#
_cell.length_a   1.000
_cell.length_b   1.000
_cell.length_c   1.000
_cell.angle_alpha   90.00
_cell.angle_beta   90.00
_cell.angle_gamma   90.00
#
_symmetry.space_group_name_H-M   'P 1'
#
loop_
_entity.id
_entity.type
_entity.pdbx_description
1 polymer ?
#
loop_
_entity_poly.entity_id
_entity_poly.type
_entity_poly.pdbx_seq_one_letter_code
_entity_poly.pdbx_strand_id
1 'polypeptide(L)' 'MLFQCLLRSVVRKGSLKLVTAKGNAHVYGDGTPPDIVIKLHRKSLEWSLG' A
#
# COMPACT_ATOMS: atom_id res chain seq x y z
N MET A 1 4.67 8.47 4.72
CA MET A 1 4.81 8.54 3.24
C MET A 1 6.16 8.02 2.73
N LEU A 2 6.83 7.13 3.45
CA LEU A 2 7.95 6.33 2.91
C LEU A 2 7.44 4.99 2.37
N PHE A 3 6.56 4.35 3.14
CA PHE A 3 5.94 3.08 2.80
C PHE A 3 5.22 3.11 1.45
N GLN A 4 4.47 4.18 1.18
CA GLN A 4 3.78 4.37 -0.11
C GLN A 4 4.74 4.48 -1.30
N CYS A 5 5.87 5.18 -1.14
CA CYS A 5 6.89 5.29 -2.19
C CYS A 5 7.58 3.93 -2.42
N LEU A 6 7.84 3.19 -1.35
CA LEU A 6 8.39 1.84 -1.42
C LEU A 6 7.43 0.89 -2.16
N LEU A 7 6.15 0.87 -1.80
CA LEU A 7 5.14 0.06 -2.48
C LEU A 7 5.04 0.41 -3.98
N ARG A 8 5.08 1.70 -4.33
CA ARG A 8 5.09 2.14 -5.73
C ARG A 8 6.33 1.65 -6.49
N SER A 9 7.48 1.54 -5.83
CA SER A 9 8.72 1.09 -6.47
C SER A 9 8.81 -0.44 -6.59
N VAL A 10 8.28 -1.16 -5.61
CA VAL A 10 8.41 -2.62 -5.48
C VAL A 10 7.26 -3.37 -6.17
N VAL A 11 6.03 -2.87 -6.05
CA VAL A 11 4.86 -3.53 -6.62
C VAL A 11 4.72 -3.13 -8.09
N ARG A 12 5.28 -3.96 -8.97
CA ARG A 12 5.22 -3.77 -10.43
C ARG A 12 4.23 -4.67 -11.16
N LYS A 13 3.92 -5.83 -10.59
CA LYS A 13 2.94 -6.80 -11.10
C LYS A 13 1.90 -7.09 -10.03
N GLY A 14 0.67 -7.30 -10.44
CA GLY A 14 -0.44 -7.53 -9.54
C GLY A 14 -1.21 -6.25 -9.20
N SER A 15 -2.16 -6.36 -8.27
CA SER A 15 -2.92 -5.26 -7.71
C SER A 15 -2.80 -5.25 -6.19
N LEU A 16 -2.22 -4.18 -5.63
CA LEU A 16 -2.13 -3.98 -4.19
C LEU A 16 -2.91 -2.74 -3.77
N LYS A 17 -3.98 -2.92 -2.99
CA LYS A 17 -4.76 -1.84 -2.39
C LYS A 17 -4.34 -1.59 -0.95
N LEU A 18 -3.70 -0.45 -0.71
CA LEU A 18 -3.40 0.06 0.63
C LEU A 18 -4.53 0.96 1.14
N VAL A 19 -5.18 0.57 2.21
CA VAL A 19 -6.12 1.41 2.95
C VAL A 19 -5.41 1.98 4.18
N THR A 20 -5.26 3.29 4.22
CA THR A 20 -4.65 4.01 5.34
C THR A 20 -5.54 3.99 6.58
N ALA A 21 -4.99 4.32 7.75
CA ALA A 21 -5.75 4.43 9.00
C ALA A 21 -6.83 5.52 8.96
N LYS A 22 -6.74 6.46 8.02
CA LYS A 22 -7.74 7.50 7.75
C LYS A 22 -8.86 7.04 6.80
N GLY A 23 -8.79 5.81 6.29
CA GLY A 23 -9.72 5.29 5.30
C GLY A 23 -9.39 5.62 3.84
N ASN A 24 -8.33 6.39 3.56
CA ASN A 24 -7.91 6.65 2.18
C ASN A 24 -7.34 5.38 1.54
N ALA A 25 -7.70 5.11 0.29
CA ALA A 25 -7.20 3.97 -0.46
C ALA A 25 -6.21 4.40 -1.55
N HIS A 26 -5.12 3.64 -1.69
CA HIS A 26 -4.14 3.77 -2.76
C HIS A 26 -3.94 2.41 -3.42
N VAL A 27 -3.87 2.37 -4.75
CA VAL A 27 -3.62 1.15 -5.51
C VAL A 27 -2.22 1.21 -6.12
N TYR A 28 -1.49 0.10 -6.07
CA TYR A 28 -0.16 -0.08 -6.63
C TYR A 28 -0.11 -1.33 -7.52
N GLY A 29 0.77 -1.33 -8.52
CA GLY A 29 0.92 -2.43 -9.48
C GLY A 29 0.33 -2.13 -10.85
N ASP A 30 0.19 -3.16 -11.67
CA ASP A 30 -0.29 -3.11 -13.05
C ASP A 30 -1.79 -3.46 -13.18
N GLY A 31 -2.45 -3.77 -12.07
CA GLY A 31 -3.88 -4.11 -12.03
C GLY A 31 -4.20 -5.55 -12.45
N THR A 32 -3.18 -6.36 -12.73
CA THR A 32 -3.39 -7.80 -12.96
C THR A 32 -3.64 -8.53 -11.64
N PRO A 33 -4.29 -9.71 -11.64
CA PRO A 33 -4.32 -10.57 -10.45
C PRO A 33 -2.90 -10.95 -10.00
N PRO A 34 -2.64 -11.07 -8.69
CA PRO A 34 -3.59 -11.13 -7.57
C PRO A 34 -4.00 -9.76 -7.03
N ASP A 35 -5.22 -9.67 -6.47
CA ASP A 35 -5.69 -8.49 -5.74
C ASP A 35 -5.49 -8.67 -4.23
N ILE A 36 -4.60 -7.87 -3.65
CA ILE A 36 -4.22 -7.93 -2.23
C ILE A 36 -4.60 -6.62 -1.56
N VAL A 37 -5.21 -6.70 -0.38
CA VAL A 37 -5.60 -5.52 0.41
C VAL A 37 -4.82 -5.46 1.71
N ILE A 38 -4.11 -4.35 1.94
CA ILE A 38 -3.44 -4.04 3.21
C ILE A 38 -4.18 -2.90 3.89
N LYS A 39 -4.65 -3.12 5.12
CA LYS A 39 -5.29 -2.07 5.94
C LYS A 39 -4.36 -1.66 7.08
N LEU A 40 -3.98 -0.38 7.12
CA LEU A 40 -3.18 0.17 8.22
C LEU A 40 -4.10 0.54 9.38
N HIS A 41 -3.90 -0.09 10.53
CA HIS A 41 -4.72 0.16 11.72
C HIS A 41 -4.26 1.38 12.53
N ARG A 42 -3.03 1.88 12.29
CA ARG A 42 -2.44 3.03 13.00
C ARG A 42 -1.67 3.92 12.04
N LYS A 43 -1.74 5.24 12.24
CA LYS A 43 -1.06 6.25 11.40
C LYS A 43 0.47 6.15 11.45
N SER A 44 1.05 5.72 12.57
CA SER A 44 2.51 5.55 12.71
C SER A 44 3.10 4.52 11.73
N LEU A 45 2.29 3.55 11.28
CA LEU A 45 2.69 2.54 10.29
C LEU A 45 2.87 3.12 8.88
N GLU A 46 2.43 4.36 8.63
CA GLU A 46 2.70 5.05 7.35
C GLU A 46 4.16 5.52 7.22
N TRP A 47 4.91 5.50 8.34
CA TRP A 47 6.26 6.01 8.47
C TRP A 47 7.26 4.99 9.02
N SER A 48 6.79 3.97 9.75
CA SER A 48 7.66 2.93 10.31
C SER A 48 7.79 1.75 9.36
N LEU A 49 8.88 1.71 8.61
CA LEU A 49 9.54 0.46 8.21
C LEU A 49 10.71 0.31 9.19
N GLY A 50 10.40 -0.19 10.38
CA GLY A 50 11.37 -0.52 11.41
C GLY A 50 11.47 -2.03 11.52
#